data_AF-A0A209DAD5-F1
#
_entry.id   AF-A0A209DAD5-F1
#
_cell.length_a   1.000
_cell.length_b   1.000
_cell.length_c   1.000
_cell.angle_alpha   90.00
_cell.angle_beta   90.00
_cell.angle_gamma   90.00
#
_symmetry.space_group_name_H-M   'P 1'
#
loop_
_entity.id
_entity.type
_entity.pdbx_description
1 polymer ?
#
loop_
_entity_poly.entity_id
_entity_poly.type
_entity_poly.pdbx_seq_one_letter_code
_entity_poly.pdbx_strand_id
1 'polypeptide(L)'
;MMNPKLLRLVDELGSLDEETASQALDELEMTLTPQGLVFDEGSPECIPLMLDLALEQRTVLGSALMYYLANVYCSAAWTWRRVRSEAAPERRSVYDAGVAWEEAVAAGYEAVLPRVLTLARGPGETSLRGACVLLLGGAVEQRRVLVPALQQFFDQVSEESLKIDAIEAVANLGAGHRSDEPIRSAVMAWLRTRLHDATPGIRLGAALSMMARVDDGERDALLDVVVDSIHRGAPTVDGAVWLSGKGIGWALDRRLPLPRG
;
A
#
# COMPACT_ATOMS: atom_id res chain seq x y z
N MET A 1 21.75 12.64 -14.08
CA MET A 1 22.88 11.69 -14.18
C MET A 1 22.89 10.97 -12.85
N MET A 2 22.68 9.65 -12.85
CA MET A 2 22.41 8.92 -11.61
C MET A 2 23.62 8.93 -10.67
N ASN A 3 23.38 9.16 -9.37
CA ASN A 3 24.42 9.14 -8.35
C ASN A 3 25.10 7.75 -8.30
N PRO A 4 26.43 7.65 -8.48
CA PRO A 4 27.13 6.36 -8.52
C PRO A 4 26.95 5.52 -7.25
N LYS A 5 26.77 6.18 -6.09
CA LYS A 5 26.50 5.48 -4.82
C LYS A 5 25.14 4.79 -4.85
N LEU A 6 24.11 5.48 -5.33
CA LEU A 6 22.76 4.92 -5.41
C LEU A 6 22.67 3.77 -6.41
N LEU A 7 23.34 3.88 -7.55
CA LEU A 7 23.43 2.78 -8.51
C LEU A 7 24.06 1.54 -7.87
N ARG A 8 25.17 1.71 -7.16
CA ARG A 8 25.84 0.60 -6.48
C ARG A 8 24.92 -0.08 -5.46
N LEU A 9 24.15 0.70 -4.68
CA LEU A 9 23.21 0.15 -3.71
C LEU A 9 22.08 -0.64 -4.40
N VAL A 10 21.57 -0.17 -5.54
CA VAL A 10 20.58 -0.91 -6.34
C VAL A 10 21.17 -2.22 -6.88
N ASP A 11 22.44 -2.21 -7.31
CA ASP A 11 23.13 -3.44 -7.73
C ASP A 11 23.33 -4.41 -6.55
N GLU A 12 23.74 -3.90 -5.37
CA GLU A 12 23.92 -4.67 -4.13
C GLU A 12 22.59 -5.27 -3.62
N LEU A 13 21.45 -4.61 -3.86
CA LEU A 13 20.12 -5.13 -3.56
C LEU A 13 19.77 -6.39 -4.38
N GLY A 14 20.39 -6.55 -5.55
CA GLY A 14 20.29 -7.76 -6.39
C GLY A 14 21.22 -8.89 -5.95
N SER A 15 21.99 -8.72 -4.86
CA SER A 15 22.86 -9.76 -4.32
C SER A 15 22.06 -10.99 -3.88
N LEU A 16 22.68 -12.15 -4.01
CA LEU A 16 22.19 -13.41 -3.42
C LEU A 16 22.57 -13.55 -1.94
N ASP A 17 23.46 -12.68 -1.46
CA ASP A 17 23.79 -12.57 -0.04
C ASP A 17 22.75 -11.69 0.66
N GLU A 18 21.97 -12.30 1.56
CA GLU A 18 20.84 -11.65 2.24
C GLU A 18 21.28 -10.46 3.09
N GLU A 19 22.43 -10.57 3.76
CA GLU A 19 22.98 -9.48 4.59
C GLU A 19 23.34 -8.27 3.72
N THR A 20 24.05 -8.48 2.61
CA THR A 20 24.37 -7.42 1.64
C THR A 20 23.11 -6.78 1.07
N ALA A 21 22.13 -7.58 0.62
CA ALA A 21 20.89 -7.08 0.06
C ALA A 21 20.07 -6.28 1.10
N SER A 22 20.07 -6.72 2.36
CA SER A 22 19.33 -6.05 3.45
C SER A 22 19.96 -4.73 3.81
N GLN A 23 21.29 -4.68 3.95
CA GLN A 23 22.01 -3.43 4.21
C GLN A 23 21.81 -2.42 3.09
N ALA A 24 21.81 -2.88 1.84
CA ALA A 24 21.53 -2.04 0.68
C ALA A 24 20.10 -1.49 0.70
N LEU A 25 19.11 -2.32 1.05
CA LEU A 25 17.72 -1.88 1.18
C LEU A 25 17.55 -0.81 2.27
N ASP A 26 18.13 -1.03 3.45
CA ASP A 26 18.07 -0.08 4.57
C ASP A 26 18.69 1.28 4.19
N GLU A 27 19.83 1.27 3.50
CA GLU A 27 20.49 2.51 3.06
C GLU A 27 19.70 3.22 1.95
N LEU A 28 19.08 2.47 1.03
CA LEU A 28 18.18 3.01 0.01
C LEU A 28 16.92 3.62 0.64
N GLU A 29 16.30 2.97 1.62
CA GLU A 29 15.12 3.49 2.32
C GLU A 29 15.44 4.84 2.99
N MET A 30 16.55 4.91 3.74
CA MET A 30 16.96 6.14 4.42
C MET A 30 17.28 7.29 3.46
N THR A 31 17.78 6.96 2.25
CA THR A 31 18.25 7.97 1.28
C THR A 31 17.17 8.42 0.32
N LEU A 32 16.36 7.49 -0.22
CA LEU A 32 15.35 7.79 -1.23
C LEU A 32 14.07 8.31 -0.58
N THR A 33 13.72 7.77 0.58
CA THR A 33 12.48 8.11 1.27
C THR A 33 12.72 8.32 2.76
N PRO A 34 13.36 9.44 3.16
CA PRO A 34 13.61 9.72 4.56
C PRO A 34 12.32 9.61 5.39
N GLN A 35 12.30 8.68 6.35
CA GLN A 35 11.15 8.36 7.20
C GLN A 35 9.90 7.86 6.44
N GLY A 36 10.02 7.49 5.16
CA GLY A 36 8.92 7.08 4.30
C GLY A 36 7.92 8.20 3.97
N LEU A 37 8.27 9.48 4.19
CA LEU A 37 7.32 10.60 4.12
C LEU A 37 7.28 11.32 2.77
N VAL A 38 8.41 11.37 2.07
CA VAL A 38 8.60 12.10 0.80
C VAL A 38 9.60 11.36 -0.08
N PHE A 39 9.53 11.60 -1.39
CA PHE A 39 10.57 11.18 -2.33
C PHE A 39 11.70 12.22 -2.39
N ASP A 40 12.95 11.77 -2.35
CA ASP A 40 14.13 12.62 -2.53
C ASP A 40 14.73 12.50 -3.95
N GLU A 41 15.76 13.31 -4.26
CA GLU A 41 16.33 13.55 -5.60
C GLU A 41 16.68 12.27 -6.38
N GLY A 42 17.11 11.20 -5.71
CA GLY A 42 17.48 9.94 -6.36
C GLY A 42 16.34 8.94 -6.57
N SER A 43 15.14 9.23 -6.05
CA SER A 43 13.98 8.33 -6.13
C SER A 43 13.52 8.08 -7.56
N PRO A 44 13.44 9.09 -8.45
CA PRO A 44 12.97 8.91 -9.83
C PRO A 44 13.77 7.88 -10.61
N GLU A 45 15.07 7.76 -10.37
CA GLU A 45 15.92 6.79 -11.04
C GLU A 45 15.97 5.43 -10.33
N CYS A 46 15.98 5.42 -8.99
CA CYS A 46 16.19 4.18 -8.24
C CYS A 46 14.90 3.35 -8.09
N ILE A 47 13.76 3.99 -7.82
CA ILE A 47 12.49 3.28 -7.58
C ILE A 47 12.07 2.41 -8.78
N PRO A 48 12.15 2.87 -10.04
CA PRO A 48 11.86 2.02 -11.19
C PRO A 48 12.78 0.79 -11.27
N LEU A 49 14.07 0.94 -10.98
CA LEU A 49 15.02 -0.18 -10.99
C LEU A 49 14.71 -1.19 -9.87
N MET A 50 14.34 -0.70 -8.69
CA MET A 50 13.91 -1.52 -7.57
C MET A 50 12.60 -2.28 -7.88
N LEU A 51 11.66 -1.64 -8.57
CA LEU A 51 10.43 -2.29 -9.05
C LEU A 51 10.76 -3.42 -10.03
N ASP A 52 11.65 -3.18 -11.00
CA ASP A 52 12.08 -4.22 -11.94
C ASP A 52 12.79 -5.39 -11.24
N LEU A 53 13.68 -5.11 -10.27
CA LEU A 53 14.31 -6.15 -9.45
C LEU A 53 13.29 -7.02 -8.71
N ALA A 54 12.30 -6.39 -8.06
CA ALA A 54 11.26 -7.10 -7.33
C ALA A 54 10.36 -7.93 -8.26
N LEU A 55 9.94 -7.37 -9.40
CA LEU A 55 9.05 -8.02 -10.36
C LEU A 55 9.71 -9.16 -11.13
N GLU A 56 11.00 -9.03 -11.42
CA GLU A 56 11.80 -10.08 -12.04
C GLU A 56 12.34 -11.08 -11.02
N GLN A 57 12.03 -10.88 -9.73
CA GLN A 57 12.45 -11.73 -8.62
C GLN A 57 13.98 -11.95 -8.62
N ARG A 58 14.73 -10.88 -8.94
CA ARG A 58 16.19 -10.86 -9.01
C ARG A 58 16.84 -10.47 -7.68
N THR A 59 16.15 -10.69 -6.57
CA THR A 59 16.65 -10.43 -5.22
C THR A 59 16.11 -11.49 -4.27
N VAL A 60 16.92 -11.85 -3.26
CA VAL A 60 16.49 -12.75 -2.18
C VAL A 60 15.47 -12.07 -1.25
N LEU A 61 15.36 -10.74 -1.31
CA LEU A 61 14.45 -9.93 -0.49
C LEU A 61 13.13 -9.61 -1.20
N GLY A 62 12.69 -10.41 -2.17
CA GLY A 62 11.56 -10.06 -3.06
C GLY A 62 10.32 -9.54 -2.33
N SER A 63 9.88 -10.22 -1.26
CA SER A 63 8.74 -9.77 -0.45
C SER A 63 9.03 -8.48 0.32
N ALA A 64 10.19 -8.36 0.98
CA ALA A 64 10.56 -7.19 1.76
C ALA A 64 10.71 -5.94 0.87
N LEU A 65 11.35 -6.09 -0.29
CA LEU A 65 11.48 -5.03 -1.29
C LEU A 65 10.12 -4.58 -1.82
N MET A 66 9.25 -5.52 -2.20
CA MET A 66 7.91 -5.19 -2.67
C MET A 66 7.07 -4.52 -1.58
N TYR A 67 7.21 -4.97 -0.32
CA TYR A 67 6.55 -4.37 0.83
C TYR A 67 7.00 -2.93 1.09
N TYR A 68 8.31 -2.66 1.03
CA TYR A 68 8.86 -1.32 1.12
C TYR A 68 8.28 -0.41 0.02
N LEU A 69 8.37 -0.85 -1.24
CA LEU A 69 7.84 -0.10 -2.39
C LEU A 69 6.34 0.17 -2.25
N ALA A 70 5.57 -0.80 -1.78
CA ALA A 70 4.14 -0.65 -1.51
C ALA A 70 3.84 0.41 -0.45
N ASN A 71 4.54 0.38 0.70
CA ASN A 71 4.34 1.36 1.77
C ASN A 71 4.71 2.77 1.31
N VAL A 72 5.88 2.91 0.68
CA VAL A 72 6.35 4.21 0.17
C VAL A 72 5.37 4.78 -0.84
N TYR A 73 4.83 3.98 -1.75
CA TYR A 73 3.83 4.46 -2.70
C TYR A 73 2.55 4.93 -2.00
N CYS A 74 2.15 4.25 -0.92
CA CYS A 74 0.99 4.66 -0.11
C CYS A 74 1.25 5.92 0.74
N SER A 75 2.48 6.15 1.21
CA SER A 75 2.79 7.21 2.19
C SER A 75 3.43 8.47 1.59
N ALA A 76 4.35 8.31 0.64
CA ALA A 76 5.13 9.41 0.08
C ALA A 76 4.48 10.02 -1.18
N ALA A 77 3.64 9.27 -1.89
CA ALA A 77 2.94 9.80 -3.04
C ALA A 77 2.04 10.97 -2.62
N TRP A 78 2.06 12.04 -3.42
CA TRP A 78 1.28 13.27 -3.24
C TRP A 78 1.72 14.20 -2.11
N THR A 79 2.78 13.86 -1.36
CA THR A 79 3.24 14.71 -0.27
C THR A 79 3.81 16.03 -0.77
N TRP A 80 4.64 16.04 -1.82
CA TRP A 80 5.23 17.28 -2.32
C TRP A 80 4.18 18.20 -2.94
N ARG A 81 3.23 17.62 -3.68
CA ARG A 81 2.10 18.38 -4.23
C ARG A 81 1.25 19.03 -3.14
N ARG A 82 0.98 18.31 -2.04
CA ARG A 82 0.26 18.85 -0.88
C ARG A 82 1.04 20.00 -0.25
N VAL A 83 2.31 19.78 0.11
CA VAL A 83 3.17 20.80 0.74
C VAL A 83 3.23 22.06 -0.13
N ARG A 84 3.41 21.90 -1.44
CA ARG A 84 3.40 23.01 -2.39
C ARG A 84 2.06 23.75 -2.43
N SER A 85 0.93 23.04 -2.37
CA SER A 85 -0.40 23.66 -2.40
C SER A 85 -0.71 24.49 -1.16
N GLU A 86 -0.21 24.04 0.00
CA GLU A 86 -0.38 24.68 1.32
C GLU A 86 0.63 25.82 1.55
N ALA A 87 1.73 25.85 0.80
CA ALA A 87 2.72 26.92 0.88
C ALA A 87 2.19 28.27 0.38
N ALA A 88 2.68 29.34 1.02
CA ALA A 88 2.47 30.71 0.58
C ALA A 88 2.90 30.88 -0.90
N PRO A 89 2.20 31.69 -1.71
CA PRO A 89 2.43 31.78 -3.16
C PRO A 89 3.90 31.96 -3.57
N GLU A 90 4.63 32.79 -2.84
CA GLU A 90 6.04 33.13 -3.06
C GLU A 90 7.02 31.98 -2.73
N ARG A 91 6.58 30.95 -2.00
CA ARG A 91 7.40 29.78 -1.63
C ARG A 91 7.12 28.54 -2.47
N ARG A 92 6.08 28.56 -3.31
CA ARG A 92 5.64 27.37 -4.05
C ARG A 92 6.73 26.81 -4.97
N SER A 93 7.51 27.67 -5.61
CA SER A 93 8.56 27.28 -6.54
C SER A 93 9.71 26.51 -5.88
N VAL A 94 9.89 26.64 -4.56
CA VAL A 94 10.89 25.88 -3.80
C VAL A 94 10.60 24.37 -3.83
N TYR A 95 9.33 23.99 -4.04
CA TYR A 95 8.89 22.60 -4.03
C TYR A 95 8.71 21.99 -5.43
N ASP A 96 8.99 22.76 -6.51
CA ASP A 96 8.75 22.28 -7.88
C ASP A 96 9.60 21.04 -8.20
N ALA A 97 10.83 20.96 -7.70
CA ALA A 97 11.69 19.79 -7.87
C ALA A 97 11.10 18.54 -7.19
N GLY A 98 10.63 18.66 -5.95
CA GLY A 98 9.98 17.56 -5.23
C GLY A 98 8.72 17.05 -5.93
N VAL A 99 7.91 17.97 -6.48
CA VAL A 99 6.75 17.60 -7.29
C VAL A 99 7.15 16.85 -8.56
N ALA A 100 8.21 17.28 -9.24
CA ALA A 100 8.72 16.60 -10.42
C ALA A 100 9.25 15.19 -10.10
N TRP A 101 9.92 15.00 -8.96
CA TRP A 101 10.35 13.68 -8.51
C TRP A 101 9.17 12.76 -8.25
N GLU A 102 8.16 13.24 -7.54
CA GLU A 102 6.94 12.49 -7.25
C GLU A 102 6.19 12.08 -8.53
N GLU A 103 6.14 12.97 -9.52
CA GLU A 103 5.56 12.70 -10.84
C GLU A 103 6.29 11.59 -11.59
N ALA A 104 7.61 11.66 -11.63
CA ALA A 104 8.43 10.65 -12.28
C ALA A 104 8.31 9.29 -11.59
N VAL A 105 8.34 9.25 -10.25
CA VAL A 105 8.16 8.01 -9.48
C VAL A 105 6.76 7.43 -9.68
N ALA A 106 5.71 8.26 -9.64
CA ALA A 106 4.34 7.81 -9.88
C ALA A 106 4.20 7.18 -11.28
N ALA A 107 4.81 7.77 -12.32
CA ALA A 107 4.82 7.19 -13.66
C ALA A 107 5.51 5.81 -13.70
N GLY A 108 6.59 5.63 -12.93
CA GLY A 108 7.26 4.34 -12.77
C GLY A 108 6.37 3.26 -12.16
N TYR A 109 5.64 3.58 -11.08
CA TYR A 109 4.65 2.66 -10.48
C TYR A 109 3.54 2.30 -11.47
N GLU A 110 2.94 3.31 -12.13
CA GLU A 110 1.84 3.13 -13.08
C GLU A 110 2.23 2.18 -14.24
N ALA A 111 3.46 2.30 -14.74
CA ALA A 111 3.98 1.46 -15.83
C ALA A 111 4.02 -0.04 -15.47
N VAL A 112 4.16 -0.37 -14.19
CA VAL A 112 4.33 -1.77 -13.75
C VAL A 112 3.07 -2.40 -13.15
N LEU A 113 1.99 -1.65 -12.90
CA LEU A 113 0.77 -2.17 -12.27
C LEU A 113 0.22 -3.46 -12.93
N PRO A 114 0.20 -3.62 -14.27
CA PRO A 114 -0.26 -4.88 -14.88
C PRO A 114 0.62 -6.09 -14.50
N ARG A 115 1.94 -5.88 -14.38
CA ARG A 115 2.89 -6.91 -13.93
C ARG A 115 2.69 -7.23 -12.45
N VAL A 116 2.50 -6.22 -11.61
CA VAL A 116 2.20 -6.40 -10.17
C VAL A 116 0.90 -7.20 -9.99
N LEU A 117 -0.16 -6.88 -10.73
CA LEU A 117 -1.43 -7.62 -10.68
C LEU A 117 -1.27 -9.08 -11.13
N THR A 118 -0.46 -9.31 -12.17
CA THR A 118 -0.13 -10.67 -12.63
C THR A 118 0.61 -11.46 -11.55
N LEU A 119 1.59 -10.83 -10.90
CA LEU A 119 2.38 -11.46 -9.83
C LEU A 119 1.50 -11.77 -8.60
N ALA A 120 0.63 -10.85 -8.19
CA ALA A 120 -0.30 -11.06 -7.08
C ALA A 120 -1.21 -12.30 -7.30
N ARG A 121 -1.71 -12.46 -8.53
CA ARG A 121 -2.58 -13.57 -8.95
C ARG A 121 -1.83 -14.87 -9.22
N GLY A 122 -0.53 -14.80 -9.46
CA GLY A 122 0.31 -15.94 -9.78
C GLY A 122 0.55 -16.86 -8.57
N PRO A 123 1.14 -18.04 -8.82
CA PRO A 123 1.69 -18.86 -7.76
C PRO A 123 2.88 -18.15 -7.11
N GLY A 124 3.09 -18.34 -5.82
CA GLY A 124 4.25 -17.77 -5.13
C GLY A 124 4.04 -17.64 -3.63
N GLU A 125 5.03 -17.05 -2.98
CA GLU A 125 5.01 -16.75 -1.56
C GLU A 125 3.85 -15.79 -1.23
N THR A 126 3.08 -16.13 -0.18
CA THR A 126 1.92 -15.34 0.26
C THR A 126 2.31 -13.91 0.65
N SER A 127 3.47 -13.72 1.27
CA SER A 127 3.97 -12.40 1.68
C SER A 127 4.24 -11.50 0.46
N LEU A 128 4.92 -12.01 -0.57
CA LEU A 128 5.16 -11.27 -1.82
C LEU A 128 3.83 -10.93 -2.53
N ARG A 129 2.91 -11.89 -2.59
CA ARG A 129 1.58 -11.66 -3.18
C ARG A 129 0.79 -10.60 -2.40
N GLY A 130 0.82 -10.65 -1.07
CA GLY A 130 0.20 -9.64 -0.20
C GLY A 130 0.85 -8.26 -0.36
N ALA A 131 2.17 -8.18 -0.50
CA ALA A 131 2.89 -6.94 -0.78
C ALA A 131 2.51 -6.35 -2.16
N CYS A 132 2.31 -7.19 -3.17
CA CYS A 132 1.77 -6.77 -4.47
C CYS A 132 0.36 -6.19 -4.32
N VAL A 133 -0.52 -6.85 -3.55
CA VAL A 133 -1.89 -6.36 -3.28
C VAL A 133 -1.86 -5.01 -2.55
N LEU A 134 -0.96 -4.84 -1.58
CA LEU A 134 -0.75 -3.57 -0.89
C LEU A 134 -0.32 -2.46 -1.86
N LEU A 135 0.63 -2.73 -2.76
CA LEU A 135 1.08 -1.77 -3.78
C LEU A 135 -0.08 -1.35 -4.69
N LEU A 136 -0.86 -2.32 -5.18
CA LEU A 136 -2.05 -2.04 -6.00
C LEU A 136 -3.05 -1.17 -5.23
N GLY A 137 -3.18 -1.36 -3.91
CA GLY A 137 -3.98 -0.51 -3.03
C GLY A 137 -3.55 0.95 -2.98
N GLY A 138 -2.29 1.27 -3.33
CA GLY A 138 -1.75 2.63 -3.40
C GLY A 138 -2.01 3.36 -4.74
N ALA A 139 -2.39 2.63 -5.79
CA ALA A 139 -2.58 3.17 -7.14
C ALA A 139 -3.95 3.86 -7.33
N VAL A 140 -4.17 4.93 -6.56
CA VAL A 140 -5.45 5.64 -6.46
C VAL A 140 -5.95 6.15 -7.82
N GLU A 141 -5.07 6.54 -8.74
CA GLU A 141 -5.48 7.00 -10.08
C GLU A 141 -6.09 5.86 -10.93
N GLN A 142 -5.77 4.60 -10.63
CA GLN A 142 -6.29 3.42 -11.32
C GLN A 142 -7.49 2.76 -10.62
N ARG A 143 -8.07 3.39 -9.60
CA ARG A 143 -9.14 2.79 -8.76
C ARG A 143 -10.29 2.18 -9.55
N ARG A 144 -10.69 2.79 -10.69
CA ARG A 144 -11.80 2.30 -11.52
C ARG A 144 -11.52 0.93 -12.15
N VAL A 145 -10.25 0.63 -12.38
CA VAL A 145 -9.81 -0.66 -12.93
C VAL A 145 -9.44 -1.62 -11.79
N LEU A 146 -8.76 -1.12 -10.77
CA LEU A 146 -8.20 -1.96 -9.71
C LEU A 146 -9.22 -2.43 -8.66
N VAL A 147 -10.22 -1.61 -8.30
CA VAL A 147 -11.27 -2.03 -7.36
C VAL A 147 -11.97 -3.33 -7.82
N PRO A 148 -12.54 -3.42 -9.04
CA PRO A 148 -13.15 -4.67 -9.48
C PRO A 148 -12.14 -5.81 -9.65
N ALA A 149 -10.89 -5.52 -10.06
CA ALA A 149 -9.86 -6.54 -10.20
C ALA A 149 -9.44 -7.16 -8.86
N LEU A 150 -9.41 -6.37 -7.78
CA LEU A 150 -9.09 -6.79 -6.42
C LEU A 150 -10.28 -7.48 -5.72
N GLN A 151 -11.51 -7.06 -6.02
CA GLN A 151 -12.71 -7.79 -5.59
C GLN A 151 -12.76 -9.20 -6.23
N GLN A 152 -12.46 -9.29 -7.53
CA GLN A 152 -12.32 -10.58 -8.20
C GLN A 152 -11.19 -11.43 -7.60
N PHE A 153 -10.06 -10.81 -7.27
CA PHE A 153 -8.94 -11.48 -6.61
C PHE A 153 -9.37 -12.07 -5.25
N PHE A 154 -10.09 -11.30 -4.43
CA PHE A 154 -10.64 -11.76 -3.15
C PHE A 154 -11.48 -13.04 -3.31
N ASP A 155 -12.31 -13.11 -4.35
CA ASP A 155 -13.19 -14.27 -4.60
C ASP A 155 -12.42 -15.51 -5.10
N GLN A 156 -11.23 -15.32 -5.67
CA GLN A 156 -10.43 -16.38 -6.31
C GLN A 156 -9.39 -17.01 -5.39
N VAL A 157 -8.82 -16.25 -4.45
CA VAL A 157 -7.77 -16.75 -3.56
C VAL A 157 -8.35 -17.58 -2.42
N SER A 158 -7.62 -18.59 -1.97
CA SER A 158 -8.02 -19.44 -0.83
C SER A 158 -7.41 -18.94 0.47
N GLU A 159 -6.25 -18.27 0.40
CA GLU A 159 -5.52 -17.77 1.55
C GLU A 159 -6.25 -16.59 2.17
N GLU A 160 -6.72 -16.76 3.41
CA GLU A 160 -7.51 -15.75 4.09
C GLU A 160 -6.73 -14.44 4.35
N SER A 161 -5.41 -14.51 4.57
CA SER A 161 -4.57 -13.32 4.72
C SER A 161 -4.53 -12.47 3.44
N LEU A 162 -4.47 -13.09 2.26
CA LEU A 162 -4.55 -12.38 0.98
C LEU A 162 -5.93 -11.76 0.74
N LYS A 163 -7.00 -12.43 1.19
CA LYS A 163 -8.34 -11.83 1.18
C LYS A 163 -8.38 -10.58 2.04
N ILE A 164 -7.74 -10.60 3.20
CA ILE A 164 -7.65 -9.45 4.10
C ILE A 164 -6.82 -8.32 3.48
N ASP A 165 -5.69 -8.62 2.84
CA ASP A 165 -4.92 -7.63 2.07
C ASP A 165 -5.78 -7.00 0.95
N ALA A 166 -6.58 -7.81 0.26
CA ALA A 166 -7.48 -7.33 -0.78
C ALA A 166 -8.59 -6.43 -0.23
N ILE A 167 -9.14 -6.74 0.95
CA ILE A 167 -10.10 -5.88 1.65
C ILE A 167 -9.50 -4.49 1.90
N GLU A 168 -8.29 -4.41 2.46
CA GLU A 168 -7.67 -3.11 2.73
C GLU A 168 -7.33 -2.37 1.44
N ALA A 169 -6.80 -3.06 0.42
CA ALA A 169 -6.50 -2.45 -0.88
C ALA A 169 -7.76 -1.87 -1.55
N VAL A 170 -8.87 -2.61 -1.55
CA VAL A 170 -10.17 -2.15 -2.06
C VAL A 170 -10.68 -0.97 -1.24
N ALA A 171 -10.60 -1.04 0.09
CA ALA A 171 -11.02 0.07 0.96
C ALA A 171 -10.16 1.33 0.72
N ASN A 172 -8.86 1.17 0.48
CA ASN A 172 -7.96 2.29 0.24
C ASN A 172 -8.24 3.01 -1.08
N LEU A 173 -8.39 2.24 -2.17
CA LEU A 173 -8.70 2.78 -3.50
C LEU A 173 -10.11 3.37 -3.58
N GLY A 174 -11.07 2.69 -2.96
CA GLY A 174 -12.50 2.92 -3.19
C GLY A 174 -13.19 3.75 -2.13
N ALA A 175 -12.74 3.72 -0.88
CA ALA A 175 -13.32 4.47 0.23
C ALA A 175 -12.35 5.46 0.90
N GLY A 176 -11.19 5.71 0.29
CA GLY A 176 -10.24 6.72 0.74
C GLY A 176 -10.75 8.16 0.58
N HIS A 177 -10.01 9.11 1.14
CA HIS A 177 -10.34 10.55 1.14
C HIS A 177 -10.51 11.17 -0.25
N ARG A 178 -10.00 10.52 -1.31
CA ARG A 178 -10.08 11.00 -2.70
C ARG A 178 -11.21 10.36 -3.51
N SER A 179 -11.97 9.44 -2.94
CA SER A 179 -13.00 8.70 -3.66
C SER A 179 -14.20 9.56 -4.01
N ASP A 180 -14.68 9.40 -5.25
CA ASP A 180 -15.92 9.98 -5.75
C ASP A 180 -17.14 9.13 -5.36
N GLU A 181 -18.31 9.79 -5.29
CA GLU A 181 -19.49 9.23 -4.61
C GLU A 181 -20.27 8.09 -5.29
N PRO A 182 -19.99 7.61 -6.52
CA PRO A 182 -20.48 6.26 -6.87
C PRO A 182 -19.53 5.16 -6.37
N ILE A 183 -18.21 5.36 -6.43
CA ILE A 183 -17.23 4.32 -6.09
C ILE A 183 -17.20 4.07 -4.58
N ARG A 184 -17.19 5.15 -3.79
CA ARG A 184 -17.19 5.08 -2.32
C ARG A 184 -18.38 4.27 -1.80
N SER A 185 -19.59 4.64 -2.23
CA SER A 185 -20.81 3.94 -1.84
C SER A 185 -20.79 2.46 -2.22
N ALA A 186 -20.34 2.12 -3.44
CA ALA A 186 -20.23 0.72 -3.88
C ALA A 186 -19.22 -0.09 -3.05
N VAL A 187 -18.04 0.48 -2.77
CA VAL A 187 -17.02 -0.19 -1.95
C VAL A 187 -17.46 -0.34 -0.50
N MET A 188 -18.07 0.67 0.10
CA MET A 188 -18.60 0.57 1.45
C MET A 188 -19.73 -0.47 1.54
N ALA A 189 -20.59 -0.59 0.53
CA ALA A 189 -21.58 -1.66 0.45
C ALA A 189 -20.91 -3.05 0.37
N TRP A 190 -19.90 -3.20 -0.48
CA TRP A 190 -19.13 -4.45 -0.59
C TRP A 190 -18.47 -4.83 0.74
N LEU A 191 -17.81 -3.89 1.43
CA LEU A 191 -17.20 -4.10 2.75
C LEU A 191 -18.23 -4.52 3.80
N ARG A 192 -19.42 -3.90 3.82
CA ARG A 192 -20.50 -4.28 4.73
C ARG A 192 -20.93 -5.74 4.56
N THR A 193 -20.91 -6.28 3.34
CA THR A 193 -21.21 -7.71 3.14
C THR A 193 -20.16 -8.63 3.77
N ARG A 194 -18.89 -8.18 3.90
CA ARG A 194 -17.81 -8.94 4.54
C ARG A 194 -17.91 -8.95 6.06
N LEU A 195 -18.63 -8.00 6.67
CA LEU A 195 -18.92 -8.01 8.11
C LEU A 195 -19.79 -9.22 8.53
N HIS A 196 -20.45 -9.86 7.57
CA HIS A 196 -21.27 -11.06 7.80
C HIS A 196 -20.66 -12.34 7.22
N ASP A 197 -19.37 -12.30 6.85
CA ASP A 197 -18.66 -13.48 6.36
C ASP A 197 -18.57 -14.57 7.44
N ALA A 198 -18.56 -15.85 7.04
CA ALA A 198 -18.45 -16.97 7.97
C ALA A 198 -17.09 -16.98 8.69
N THR A 199 -16.04 -16.51 8.02
CA THR A 199 -14.67 -16.48 8.54
C THR A 199 -14.45 -15.26 9.45
N PRO A 200 -14.08 -15.45 10.73
CA PRO A 200 -13.84 -14.33 11.66
C PRO A 200 -12.73 -13.39 11.23
N GLY A 201 -11.67 -13.89 10.58
CA GLY A 201 -10.58 -13.06 10.04
C GLY A 201 -11.06 -12.08 8.97
N ILE A 202 -11.97 -12.52 8.09
CA ILE A 202 -12.56 -11.67 7.04
C ILE A 202 -13.43 -10.58 7.65
N ARG A 203 -14.28 -10.93 8.64
CA ARG A 203 -15.09 -9.95 9.37
C ARG A 203 -14.21 -8.91 10.07
N LEU A 204 -13.16 -9.37 10.75
CA LEU A 204 -12.21 -8.50 11.46
C LEU A 204 -11.46 -7.57 10.49
N GLY A 205 -10.92 -8.10 9.39
CA GLY A 205 -10.24 -7.31 8.36
C GLY A 205 -11.16 -6.24 7.77
N ALA A 206 -12.41 -6.59 7.43
CA ALA A 206 -13.39 -5.64 6.93
C ALA A 206 -13.72 -4.53 7.94
N ALA A 207 -13.93 -4.90 9.21
CA ALA A 207 -14.19 -3.93 10.28
C ALA A 207 -13.02 -2.96 10.45
N LEU A 208 -11.78 -3.47 10.57
CA LEU A 208 -10.58 -2.64 10.73
C LEU A 208 -10.29 -1.74 9.51
N SER A 209 -10.62 -2.19 8.30
CA SER A 209 -10.54 -1.37 7.09
C SER A 209 -11.61 -0.27 7.04
N MET A 210 -12.83 -0.57 7.46
CA MET A 210 -13.93 0.41 7.50
C MET A 210 -13.74 1.46 8.60
N MET A 211 -13.31 1.05 9.80
CA MET A 211 -13.16 1.92 10.98
C MET A 211 -12.25 3.13 10.76
N ALA A 212 -11.35 3.07 9.79
CA ALA A 212 -10.47 4.18 9.42
C ALA A 212 -11.17 5.26 8.56
N ARG A 213 -12.35 4.96 8.00
CA ARG A 213 -12.99 5.69 6.87
C ARG A 213 -14.45 6.08 7.12
N VAL A 214 -14.94 5.83 8.33
CA VAL A 214 -16.31 6.14 8.78
C VAL A 214 -16.30 7.16 9.92
N ASP A 215 -17.46 7.74 10.21
CA ASP A 215 -17.63 8.60 11.39
C ASP A 215 -17.64 7.80 12.71
N ASP A 216 -17.60 8.52 13.84
CA ASP A 216 -17.53 7.90 15.16
C ASP A 216 -18.76 7.04 15.50
N GLY A 217 -19.94 7.36 14.94
CA GLY A 217 -21.17 6.61 15.20
C GLY A 217 -21.18 5.24 14.50
N GLU A 218 -20.82 5.19 13.22
CA GLU A 218 -20.63 3.91 12.50
C GLU A 218 -19.45 3.11 13.09
N ARG A 219 -18.43 3.80 13.58
CA ARG A 219 -17.25 3.17 14.18
C ARG A 219 -17.57 2.41 15.47
N ASP A 220 -18.45 2.94 16.31
CA ASP A 220 -18.90 2.24 17.53
C ASP A 220 -19.61 0.92 17.19
N ALA A 221 -20.43 0.90 16.13
CA ALA A 221 -21.05 -0.34 15.65
C ALA A 221 -20.02 -1.35 15.11
N LEU A 222 -18.93 -0.87 14.50
CA LEU A 222 -17.83 -1.73 14.03
C LEU A 222 -17.00 -2.30 15.19
N LEU A 223 -16.91 -1.60 16.34
CA LEU A 223 -16.22 -2.12 17.52
C LEU A 223 -16.86 -3.42 18.03
N ASP A 224 -18.18 -3.55 17.97
CA ASP A 224 -18.87 -4.78 18.34
C ASP A 224 -18.45 -5.96 17.44
N VAL A 225 -18.30 -5.72 16.13
CA VAL A 225 -17.81 -6.72 15.17
C VAL A 225 -16.35 -7.10 15.47
N VAL A 226 -15.51 -6.12 15.81
CA VAL A 226 -14.13 -6.36 16.23
C VAL A 226 -14.11 -7.25 17.47
N VAL A 227 -14.86 -6.91 18.51
CA VAL A 227 -14.89 -7.67 19.78
C VAL A 227 -15.34 -9.11 19.56
N ASP A 228 -16.37 -9.36 18.74
CA ASP A 228 -16.83 -10.71 18.39
C ASP A 228 -15.76 -11.51 17.62
N SER A 229 -15.05 -10.85 16.72
CA SER A 229 -14.19 -11.53 15.74
C SER A 229 -12.74 -11.64 16.19
N ILE A 230 -12.25 -10.77 17.09
CA ILE A 230 -10.81 -10.60 17.37
C ILE A 230 -10.14 -11.88 17.86
N HIS A 231 -10.76 -12.63 18.78
CA HIS A 231 -10.13 -13.80 19.38
C HIS A 231 -9.86 -14.92 18.36
N ARG A 232 -10.69 -15.05 17.32
CA ARG A 232 -10.55 -16.06 16.26
C ARG A 232 -9.95 -15.53 14.97
N GLY A 233 -10.10 -14.23 14.71
CA GLY A 233 -9.66 -13.57 13.49
C GLY A 233 -8.24 -13.02 13.56
N ALA A 234 -7.74 -12.68 14.76
CA ALA A 234 -6.43 -12.05 14.92
C ALA A 234 -5.28 -12.83 14.27
N PRO A 235 -5.15 -14.17 14.43
CA PRO A 235 -4.03 -14.89 13.81
C PRO A 235 -3.98 -14.76 12.28
N THR A 236 -5.15 -14.77 11.62
CA THR A 236 -5.23 -14.59 10.17
C THR A 236 -4.90 -13.16 9.77
N VAL A 237 -5.43 -12.19 10.53
CA VAL A 237 -5.24 -10.76 10.30
C VAL A 237 -3.76 -10.36 10.51
N ASP A 238 -3.08 -10.93 11.50
CA ASP A 238 -1.64 -10.73 11.74
C ASP A 238 -0.77 -11.31 10.61
N GLY A 239 -1.29 -12.29 9.86
CA GLY A 239 -0.65 -12.84 8.66
C GLY A 239 -0.85 -12.00 7.39
N ALA A 240 -1.68 -10.95 7.44
CA ALA A 240 -1.91 -10.06 6.31
C ALA A 240 -0.82 -8.99 6.25
N VAL A 241 -0.29 -8.76 5.05
CA VAL A 241 0.86 -7.89 4.83
C VAL A 241 0.56 -6.43 5.19
N TRP A 242 -0.67 -5.96 5.00
CA TRP A 242 -1.03 -4.57 5.33
C TRP A 242 -0.85 -4.21 6.82
N LEU A 243 -0.84 -5.21 7.71
CA LEU A 243 -0.61 -5.06 9.16
C LEU A 243 0.80 -5.39 9.62
N SER A 244 1.66 -5.86 8.73
CA SER A 244 3.05 -6.20 9.07
C SER A 244 3.74 -5.02 9.77
N GLY A 245 4.28 -5.26 10.96
CA GLY A 245 4.94 -4.22 11.79
C GLY A 245 4.03 -3.18 12.44
N LYS A 246 2.70 -3.21 12.21
CA LYS A 246 1.72 -2.24 12.77
C LYS A 246 0.78 -2.89 13.78
N GLY A 247 0.26 -4.08 13.44
CA GLY A 247 -0.67 -4.85 14.27
C GLY A 247 -2.08 -4.24 14.41
N ILE A 248 -2.96 -5.00 15.05
CA ILE A 248 -4.39 -4.66 15.20
C ILE A 248 -4.60 -3.37 16.02
N GLY A 249 -3.80 -3.13 17.06
CA GLY A 249 -3.90 -1.91 17.88
C GLY A 249 -3.76 -0.63 17.05
N TRP A 250 -2.75 -0.59 16.17
CA TRP A 250 -2.59 0.51 15.22
C TRP A 250 -3.80 0.66 14.29
N ALA A 251 -4.35 -0.45 13.79
CA ALA A 251 -5.49 -0.41 12.87
C ALA A 251 -6.79 0.02 13.55
N LEU A 252 -6.94 -0.22 14.84
CA LEU A 252 -8.00 0.37 15.63
C LEU A 252 -7.78 1.88 15.70
N ASP A 253 -6.61 2.35 16.10
CA ASP A 253 -6.39 3.77 16.39
C ASP A 253 -6.30 4.67 15.14
N ARG A 254 -5.95 4.12 13.97
CA ARG A 254 -5.79 4.92 12.74
C ARG A 254 -7.09 5.62 12.33
N ARG A 255 -6.94 6.80 11.73
CA ARG A 255 -8.00 7.59 11.08
C ARG A 255 -7.51 8.10 9.75
N LEU A 256 -8.37 8.05 8.73
CA LEU A 256 -8.15 8.70 7.46
C LEU A 256 -9.10 9.89 7.33
N PRO A 257 -8.71 10.96 6.62
CA PRO A 257 -9.61 12.07 6.35
C PRO A 257 -10.87 11.55 5.65
N LEU A 258 -12.04 11.97 6.14
CA LEU A 258 -13.30 11.71 5.43
C LEU A 258 -13.35 12.59 4.17
N PRO A 259 -13.92 12.11 3.05
CA PRO A 259 -14.17 12.95 1.89
C PRO A 259 -14.98 14.17 2.30
N ARG A 260 -14.63 15.34 1.76
CA ARG A 260 -15.44 16.53 1.94
C ARG A 260 -16.75 16.30 1.16
N GLY A 261 -17.88 16.39 1.87
CA GLY A 261 -19.22 16.34 1.27
C GLY A 261 -19.52 17.54 0.38
#